data_AF-A0A7J4RVG9-F1
#
_entry.id   AF-A0A7J4RVG9-F1
#
_cell.length_a   1.000
_cell.length_b   1.000
_cell.length_c   1.000
_cell.angle_alpha   90.00
_cell.angle_beta   90.00
_cell.angle_gamma   90.00
#
_symmetry.space_group_name_H-M   'P 1'
#
loop_
_entity.id
_entity.type
_entity.pdbx_description
1 polymer ?
#
loop_
_entity_poly.entity_id
_entity_poly.type
_entity_poly.pdbx_seq_one_letter_code
_entity_poly.pdbx_strand_id
1 'polypeptide(L)' 'MLGLFLWFIACVCLCLPAWLLYYYWNKSRTLNQRLAQCDDALLTDPSVKITQIVSAPVGTIVTENATLVIAPTSGD' A
#
# COMPACT_ATOMS: atom_id res chain seq x y z
N MET A 1 -42.09 8.09 9.91
CA MET A 1 -41.08 9.11 9.58
C MET A 1 -39.74 8.81 10.26
N LEU A 2 -39.66 8.78 11.60
CA LEU A 2 -38.41 8.54 12.34
C LEU A 2 -37.71 7.20 12.01
N GLY A 3 -38.45 6.10 11.88
CA GLY A 3 -37.86 4.78 11.58
C GLY A 3 -37.16 4.71 10.21
N LEU A 4 -37.74 5.36 9.19
CA LEU A 4 -37.13 5.49 7.86
C LEU A 4 -35.82 6.29 7.91
N PHE A 5 -35.79 7.35 8.73
CA PHE A 5 -34.59 8.17 8.93
C PHE A 5 -33.46 7.37 9.60
N LEU A 6 -33.77 6.60 10.65
CA LEU A 6 -32.80 5.73 11.33
C LEU A 6 -32.25 4.64 10.40
N TRP A 7 -33.10 4.06 9.55
CA TRP A 7 -32.69 3.04 8.59
C TRP A 7 -31.74 3.60 7.52
N PHE A 8 -31.98 4.84 7.05
CA PHE A 8 -31.09 5.51 6.11
C PHE A 8 -29.69 5.71 6.70
N ILE A 9 -29.60 6.13 7.96
CA ILE A 9 -28.32 6.30 8.66
C ILE A 9 -27.62 4.95 8.84
N ALA A 10 -28.35 3.89 9.18
CA ALA A 10 -27.79 2.55 9.28
C ALA A 10 -27.21 2.07 7.94
N CYS A 11 -27.90 2.31 6.83
CA CYS A 11 -27.37 2.01 5.49
C CYS A 11 -26.11 2.81 5.19
N VAL A 12 -26.07 4.11 5.47
CA VAL A 12 -24.86 4.93 5.25
C VAL A 12 -23.70 4.42 6.10
N CYS A 13 -23.96 4.10 7.37
CA CYS A 13 -22.95 3.57 8.30
C CYS A 13 -22.39 2.21 7.85
N LEU A 14 -23.18 1.41 7.11
CA LEU A 14 -22.73 0.13 6.54
C LEU A 14 -22.06 0.28 5.17
N CYS A 15 -22.53 1.21 4.34
CA CYS A 15 -21.93 1.50 3.03
C CYS A 15 -20.51 2.04 3.16
N LEU A 16 -20.22 2.87 4.17
CA LEU A 16 -18.88 3.42 4.40
C LEU A 16 -17.79 2.35 4.58
N PRO A 17 -17.88 1.42 5.56
CA PRO A 17 -16.88 0.37 5.73
C PRO A 17 -16.85 -0.58 4.54
N ALA A 18 -17.98 -0.89 3.91
CA ALA A 18 -18.03 -1.73 2.71
C ALA A 18 -17.27 -1.10 1.54
N TRP A 19 -17.45 0.21 1.31
CA TRP A 19 -16.73 0.94 0.27
C TRP A 19 -15.22 1.01 0.54
N LEU A 20 -14.84 1.24 1.80
CA LEU A 20 -13.44 1.26 2.20
C LEU A 20 -12.77 -0.09 1.94
N LEU A 21 -13.42 -1.18 2.32
CA LEU A 21 -12.96 -2.55 2.07
C LEU A 21 -12.79 -2.81 0.58
N TYR A 22 -13.76 -2.39 -0.24
CA TYR A 22 -13.68 -2.52 -1.70
C TYR A 22 -12.51 -1.72 -2.28
N TYR A 23 -12.29 -0.49 -1.83
CA TYR A 23 -11.19 0.36 -2.27
C TYR A 23 -9.82 -0.27 -1.98
N TYR A 24 -9.61 -0.73 -0.75
CA TYR A 24 -8.38 -1.42 -0.36
C TYR A 24 -8.18 -2.74 -1.11
N TRP A 25 -9.26 -3.51 -1.29
CA TRP A 25 -9.23 -4.76 -2.04
C TRP A 25 -8.79 -4.54 -3.49
N ASN A 26 -9.35 -3.52 -4.15
CA ASN A 26 -9.01 -3.21 -5.53
C ASN A 26 -7.54 -2.75 -5.66
N LYS A 27 -7.07 -1.91 -4.72
CA LYS A 27 -5.63 -1.53 -4.66
C LYS A 27 -4.71 -2.73 -4.50
N SER A 28 -5.05 -3.67 -3.63
CA SER A 28 -4.26 -4.89 -3.43
C SER A 28 -4.21 -5.75 -4.70
N ARG A 29 -5.31 -5.87 -5.44
CA ARG A 29 -5.32 -6.57 -6.73
C ARG A 29 -4.47 -5.89 -7.80
N THR A 30 -4.59 -4.57 -7.94
CA THR A 30 -3.74 -3.80 -8.87
C THR A 30 -2.26 -3.99 -8.53
N LEU A 31 -1.90 -3.97 -7.25
CA LEU A 31 -0.53 -4.20 -6.81
C LEU A 31 -0.05 -5.61 -7.16
N ASN A 32 -0.84 -6.64 -6.85
CA ASN A 32 -0.51 -8.02 -7.18
C ASN A 32 -0.33 -8.23 -8.69
N GLN A 33 -1.15 -7.57 -9.51
CA GLN A 33 -1.01 -7.61 -10.97
C GLN A 33 0.32 -6.98 -11.42
N ARG A 34 0.66 -5.79 -10.92
CA ARG A 34 1.93 -5.11 -11.25
C ARG A 34 3.15 -5.92 -10.78
N LEU A 35 3.07 -6.56 -9.61
CA LEU A 35 4.09 -7.47 -9.09
C LEU A 35 4.27 -8.70 -10.00
N ALA A 36 3.18 -9.32 -10.45
CA ALA A 36 3.24 -10.45 -11.39
C ALA A 36 3.82 -10.06 -12.76
N GLN A 37 3.72 -8.79 -13.14
CA GLN A 37 4.28 -8.23 -14.36
C GLN A 37 5.72 -7.72 -14.19
N CYS A 38 6.32 -7.85 -12.99
CA CYS A 38 7.65 -7.31 -12.66
C CYS A 38 7.80 -5.84 -13.06
N ASP A 39 6.79 -5.02 -12.78
CA ASP A 39 6.78 -3.60 -13.15
C ASP A 39 7.80 -2.80 -12.33
N ASP A 40 8.90 -2.36 -12.97
CA ASP A 40 9.99 -1.58 -12.37
C ASP A 40 9.52 -0.25 -11.77
N ALA A 41 8.38 0.29 -12.22
CA ALA A 41 7.81 1.52 -11.68
C ALA A 41 7.34 1.37 -10.22
N LEU A 42 7.25 0.15 -9.66
CA LEU A 42 7.02 -0.06 -8.22
C LEU A 42 8.19 0.44 -7.35
N LEU A 43 9.41 0.49 -7.90
CA LEU A 43 10.61 0.89 -7.15
C LEU A 43 10.65 2.40 -6.87
N THR A 44 9.86 3.19 -7.63
CA THR A 44 9.82 4.66 -7.55
C THR A 44 8.45 5.19 -7.15
N ASP A 45 7.46 4.31 -6.94
CA ASP A 45 6.09 4.70 -6.60
C ASP A 45 5.99 5.20 -5.15
N PRO A 46 5.53 6.44 -4.89
CA PRO A 46 5.38 6.96 -3.53
C PRO A 46 4.32 6.22 -2.71
N SER A 47 3.45 5.43 -3.36
CA SER A 47 2.35 4.73 -2.71
C SER A 47 2.76 3.42 -2.02
N VAL A 48 3.91 2.85 -2.38
CA VAL A 48 4.34 1.52 -1.92
C VAL A 48 5.83 1.55 -1.60
N LYS A 49 6.19 1.35 -0.32
CA LYS A 49 7.59 1.24 0.10
C LYS A 49 7.98 -0.23 0.18
N ILE A 50 8.91 -0.65 -0.66
CA ILE A 50 9.52 -1.99 -0.58
C ILE A 50 10.50 -1.98 0.59
N THR A 51 10.19 -2.73 1.65
CA THR A 51 10.99 -2.75 2.89
C THR A 51 11.85 -3.99 3.03
N GLN A 52 11.46 -5.11 2.41
CA GLN A 52 12.17 -6.39 2.50
C GLN A 52 11.78 -7.30 1.34
N ILE A 53 12.76 -8.02 0.79
CA ILE A 53 12.57 -9.06 -0.23
C ILE A 53 12.79 -10.40 0.47
N VAL A 54 11.72 -11.13 0.77
CA VAL A 54 11.78 -12.37 1.59
C VAL A 54 12.20 -13.60 0.76
N SER A 55 12.02 -13.56 -0.55
CA SER A 55 12.28 -14.68 -1.46
C SER A 55 12.70 -14.16 -2.84
N ALA A 56 14.00 -14.01 -3.06
CA ALA A 56 14.56 -13.77 -4.38
C ALA A 56 15.12 -15.08 -4.96
N PRO A 57 15.02 -15.32 -6.29
CA PRO A 57 15.63 -16.49 -6.93
C PRO A 57 17.14 -16.57 -6.65
N VAL A 58 17.68 -17.80 -6.57
CA VAL A 58 19.11 -18.05 -6.45
C VAL A 58 19.89 -17.31 -7.54
N GLY A 59 20.84 -16.46 -7.13
CA GLY A 59 21.64 -15.60 -8.04
C GLY A 59 21.20 -14.14 -8.07
N THR A 60 20.17 -13.74 -7.31
CA THR A 60 19.74 -12.34 -7.23
C THR A 60 20.64 -11.53 -6.30
N ILE A 61 21.22 -10.44 -6.81
CA ILE A 61 21.96 -9.46 -5.99
C ILE A 61 20.97 -8.37 -5.59
N VAL A 62 20.62 -8.32 -4.30
CA VAL A 62 19.78 -7.26 -3.74
C VAL A 62 20.68 -6.07 -3.41
N THR A 63 20.79 -5.11 -4.33
CA THR A 63 21.39 -3.82 -4.06
C THR A 63 20.34 -2.94 -3.41
N GLU A 64 20.40 -2.75 -2.09
CA GLU A 64 19.65 -1.65 -1.45
C GLU A 64 20.07 -0.35 -2.13
N ASN A 65 19.11 0.38 -2.69
CA ASN A 65 19.33 1.78 -3.04
C ASN A 65 19.40 2.56 -1.72
N ALA A 66 20.53 2.42 -1.03
CA ALA A 66 20.85 3.12 0.20
C ALA A 66 21.05 4.60 -0.16
N THR A 67 19.97 5.38 -0.13
CA THR A 67 20.09 6.83 -0.16
C THR A 67 20.82 7.23 1.12
N LEU A 68 22.10 7.59 0.98
CA LEU A 68 22.95 8.07 2.06
C LEU A 68 22.33 9.34 2.66
N VAL A 69 21.53 9.19 3.71
CA VAL A 69 21.11 10.30 4.54
C VAL A 69 22.20 10.55 5.57
N ILE A 70 22.84 11.70 5.46
CA ILE A 70 23.86 12.18 6.39
C ILE A 70 23.15 12.34 7.74
N ALA A 71 23.44 11.46 8.71
CA ALA A 71 23.00 11.68 10.08
C ALA A 71 23.65 12.98 10.57
N PRO A 72 22.90 13.94 11.13
CA PRO A 72 23.49 15.14 11.69
C PRO A 72 24.42 14.73 12.82
N THR A 73 25.73 14.86 12.59
CA THR A 73 26.72 14.81 13.66
C THR A 73 26.52 16.08 14.47
N SER A 74 25.92 15.96 15.65
CA SER A 74 26.05 16.98 16.69
C SER A 74 27.55 17.17 16.90
N GLY A 75 28.04 18.33 16.48
CA GLY A 75 29.47 18.64 16.48
C GLY A 75 30.05 18.65 17.88
N ASP A 76 31.32 18.26 17.96
CA ASP A 76 32.37 18.83 18.80
C ASP A 76 33.71 18.61 18.06
#